data_AF-A0A926CH14-F1
#
_entry.id   AF-A0A926CH14-F1
#
_cell.length_a   1.000
_cell.length_b   1.000
_cell.length_c   1.000
_cell.angle_alpha   90.00
_cell.angle_beta   90.00
_cell.angle_gamma   90.00
#
_symmetry.space_group_name_H-M   'P 1'
#
loop_
_entity.id
_entity.type
_entity.pdbx_description
1 polymer ?
#
loop_
_entity_poly.entity_id
_entity_poly.type
_entity_poly.pdbx_seq_one_letter_code
_entity_poly.pdbx_strand_id
1 'polypeptide(L)'
;MNRGENYHQLRRAVADANFGKLRFKAEDEQVLWSECSRLITNCIISYNATILSRLLQQHEVAENAPGTVKLAQISPVAWQHINLYGRYEFTRTSAPIDVDTIVER
;
A
#
# COMPACT_ATOMS: atom_id res chain seq x y z
N MET A 1 8.03 -15.00 6.57
CA MET A 1 8.27 -14.51 5.20
C MET A 1 9.22 -13.32 5.26
N ASN A 2 10.27 -13.30 4.43
CA ASN A 2 11.28 -12.24 4.49
C ASN A 2 10.73 -10.93 3.89
N ARG A 3 11.19 -9.76 4.36
CA ARG A 3 10.68 -8.45 3.92
C ARG A 3 10.76 -8.25 2.40
N GLY A 4 11.83 -8.74 1.77
CA GLY A 4 11.98 -8.69 0.31
C GLY A 4 10.96 -9.56 -0.44
N GLU A 5 10.58 -10.70 0.12
CA GLU A 5 9.60 -11.60 -0.47
C GLU A 5 8.20 -10.99 -0.46
N ASN A 6 7.82 -10.34 0.64
CA ASN A 6 6.55 -9.60 0.73
C ASN A 6 6.49 -8.45 -0.30
N TYR A 7 7.60 -7.73 -0.49
CA TYR A 7 7.68 -6.66 -1.48
C TYR A 7 7.50 -7.21 -2.90
N HIS A 8 8.19 -8.30 -3.24
CA HIS A 8 8.05 -8.93 -4.55
C HIS A 8 6.63 -9.46 -4.79
N GLN A 9 5.97 -10.00 -3.76
CA GLN A 9 4.58 -10.43 -3.85
C GLN A 9 3.63 -9.25 -4.06
N LEU A 10 3.80 -8.15 -3.32
CA LEU A 10 3.02 -6.92 -3.54
C LEU A 10 3.22 -6.38 -4.96
N ARG A 11 4.47 -6.24 -5.40
CA ARG A 11 4.77 -5.73 -6.75
C ARG A 11 4.15 -6.61 -7.84
N ARG A 12 4.14 -7.93 -7.64
CA ARG A 12 3.46 -8.87 -8.55
C ARG A 12 1.95 -8.67 -8.54
N ALA A 13 1.33 -8.57 -7.36
CA ALA A 13 -0.11 -8.31 -7.25
C ALA A 13 -0.54 -6.99 -7.92
N VAL A 14 0.28 -5.93 -7.80
CA VAL A 14 0.06 -4.65 -8.49
C VAL A 14 0.19 -4.81 -10.01
N ALA A 15 1.20 -5.53 -10.49
CA ALA A 15 1.37 -5.77 -11.93
C ALA A 15 0.24 -6.61 -12.52
N ASP A 16 -0.27 -7.58 -11.76
CA ASP A 16 -1.33 -8.50 -12.18
C ASP A 16 -2.75 -7.89 -12.07
N ALA A 17 -2.89 -6.77 -11.34
CA ALA A 17 -4.17 -6.09 -11.09
C ALA A 17 -4.95 -5.75 -12.37
N ASN A 18 -4.28 -5.61 -13.51
CA ASN A 18 -4.91 -5.41 -14.82
C ASN A 18 -5.43 -6.72 -15.46
N PHE A 19 -5.87 -7.69 -14.65
CA PHE A 19 -6.41 -8.99 -15.09
C PHE A 19 -5.47 -9.80 -15.99
N GLY A 20 -4.15 -9.63 -15.85
CA GLY A 20 -3.17 -10.31 -16.71
C GLY A 20 -3.28 -9.97 -18.21
N LYS A 21 -3.96 -8.88 -18.58
CA LYS A 21 -4.24 -8.51 -19.99
C LYS A 21 -3.11 -7.73 -20.67
N LEU A 22 -2.01 -7.47 -19.99
CA LEU A 22 -0.94 -6.65 -20.53
C LEU A 22 -0.11 -7.47 -21.51
N ARG A 23 -0.44 -7.34 -22.79
CA ARG A 23 0.35 -7.87 -23.90
C ARG A 23 1.31 -6.77 -24.38
N PHE A 24 2.41 -6.58 -23.68
CA PHE A 24 3.45 -5.64 -24.11
C PHE A 24 4.14 -6.17 -25.37
N LYS A 25 4.21 -5.35 -26.41
CA LYS A 25 4.90 -5.71 -27.66
C LYS A 25 6.24 -5.01 -27.81
N ALA A 26 6.42 -3.87 -27.13
CA ALA A 26 7.62 -3.05 -27.19
C ALA A 26 8.32 -2.94 -25.82
N GLU A 27 9.64 -2.72 -25.83
CA GLU A 27 10.48 -2.71 -24.63
C GLU A 27 10.23 -1.48 -23.75
N ASP A 28 9.97 -0.33 -24.36
CA ASP A 28 9.60 0.91 -23.70
C ASP A 28 8.30 0.80 -22.89
N GLU A 29 7.29 0.11 -23.43
CA GLU A 29 6.05 -0.19 -22.71
C GLU A 29 6.29 -1.05 -21.46
N GLN A 30 7.21 -2.03 -21.54
CA GLN A 30 7.56 -2.89 -20.41
C GLN A 30 8.28 -2.10 -19.30
N VAL A 31 9.21 -1.22 -19.68
CA VAL A 31 9.92 -0.35 -18.74
C VAL A 31 8.94 0.60 -18.05
N LEU A 32 8.08 1.28 -18.82
CA LEU A 32 7.07 2.17 -18.28
C LEU A 32 6.17 1.44 -17.27
N TRP A 33 5.71 0.24 -17.63
CA TRP A 33 4.89 -0.57 -16.72
C TRP A 33 5.62 -0.97 -15.44
N SER A 34 6.90 -1.35 -15.55
CA SER A 34 7.75 -1.68 -14.41
C SER A 34 7.87 -0.49 -13.44
N GLU A 35 8.10 0.71 -13.98
CA GLU A 35 8.24 1.93 -13.17
C GLU A 35 6.89 2.35 -12.55
N CYS A 36 5.78 2.26 -13.29
CA CYS A 36 4.44 2.49 -12.72
C CYS A 36 4.12 1.50 -11.60
N SER A 37 4.45 0.21 -11.78
CA SER A 37 4.24 -0.81 -10.74
C SER A 37 5.07 -0.54 -9.48
N ARG A 38 6.31 -0.08 -9.65
CA ARG A 38 7.18 0.33 -8.54
C ARG A 38 6.61 1.55 -7.82
N LEU A 39 6.14 2.55 -8.56
CA LEU A 39 5.52 3.76 -8.01
C LEU A 39 4.30 3.40 -7.15
N ILE A 40 3.36 2.63 -7.69
CA ILE A 40 2.15 2.21 -6.97
C ILE A 40 2.50 1.41 -5.72
N THR A 41 3.45 0.48 -5.83
CA THR A 41 3.95 -0.30 -4.69
C THR A 41 4.48 0.60 -3.58
N ASN A 42 5.26 1.62 -3.93
CA ASN A 42 5.80 2.58 -2.97
C ASN A 42 4.70 3.46 -2.36
N CYS A 43 3.68 3.86 -3.15
CA CYS A 43 2.53 4.60 -2.63
C CYS A 43 1.76 3.77 -1.58
N ILE A 44 1.54 2.48 -1.83
CA ILE A 44 0.90 1.55 -0.87
C ILE A 44 1.72 1.45 0.42
N ILE A 45 3.03 1.23 0.31
CA ILE A 45 3.92 1.14 1.47
C ILE A 45 3.92 2.45 2.27
N SER A 46 3.99 3.59 1.58
CA SER A 46 3.94 4.90 2.22
C SER A 46 2.62 5.11 2.96
N TYR A 47 1.49 4.78 2.33
CA TYR A 47 0.16 4.89 2.93
C TYR A 47 0.05 4.05 4.21
N ASN A 48 0.46 2.78 4.15
CA ASN A 48 0.46 1.90 5.30
C ASN A 48 1.40 2.41 6.40
N ALA A 49 2.61 2.86 6.04
CA ALA A 49 3.56 3.40 6.99
C ALA A 49 2.99 4.65 7.70
N THR A 50 2.31 5.55 6.96
CA THR A 50 1.66 6.72 7.55
C THR A 50 0.59 6.34 8.59
N ILE A 51 -0.27 5.38 8.28
CA ILE A 51 -1.28 4.88 9.23
C ILE A 51 -0.61 4.26 10.47
N LEU A 52 0.37 3.39 10.27
CA LEU A 52 1.08 2.73 11.37
C LEU A 52 1.82 3.74 12.26
N SER A 53 2.44 4.77 11.66
CA SER A 53 3.09 5.85 12.40
C SER A 53 2.09 6.65 13.24
N ARG A 54 0.90 6.95 12.71
CA ARG A 54 -0.15 7.66 13.46
C ARG A 54 -0.70 6.84 14.61
N LEU A 55 -1.00 5.56 14.37
CA LEU A 55 -1.40 4.62 15.43
C LEU A 55 -0.33 4.54 16.52
N LEU A 56 0.94 4.35 16.14
CA LEU A 56 2.03 4.27 17.10
C LEU A 56 2.09 5.51 18.00
N GLN A 57 1.99 6.71 17.42
CA GLN A 57 1.96 7.97 18.16
C GLN A 57 0.80 8.02 19.17
N GLN A 58 -0.40 7.58 18.80
CA GLN A 58 -1.55 7.54 19.72
C GLN A 58 -1.34 6.55 20.87
N HIS A 59 -0.80 5.36 20.57
CA HIS A 59 -0.51 4.35 21.59
C HIS A 59 0.59 4.79 22.57
N GLU A 60 1.60 5.51 22.09
CA GLU A 60 2.65 6.10 22.94
C GLU A 60 2.08 7.16 23.88
N VAL A 61 1.23 8.06 23.38
CA VAL A 61 0.56 9.09 24.21
C VAL A 61 -0.37 8.46 25.25
N ALA A 62 -1.03 7.35 24.91
CA ALA A 62 -1.91 6.62 25.82
C ALA A 62 -1.19 5.64 26.76
N GLU A 63 0.15 5.60 26.75
CA GLU A 63 1.00 4.65 27.49
C GLU A 63 0.61 3.17 27.27
N ASN A 64 0.07 2.85 26.09
CA ASN A 64 -0.46 1.53 25.76
C ASN A 64 0.62 0.62 25.16
N ALA A 65 1.56 0.19 26.00
CA ALA A 65 2.65 -0.69 25.61
C ALA A 65 2.21 -1.98 24.87
N PRO A 66 1.12 -2.68 25.27
CA PRO A 66 0.63 -3.83 24.51
C PRO A 66 0.22 -3.50 23.07
N GLY A 67 -0.36 -2.32 22.84
CA GLY A 67 -0.73 -1.86 21.51
C GLY A 67 0.48 -1.59 20.62
N THR A 68 1.51 -0.93 21.16
CA THR A 68 2.78 -0.66 20.47
C THR A 68 3.48 -1.95 20.04
N VAL A 69 3.52 -2.98 20.89
CA VAL A 69 4.13 -4.28 20.57
C VAL A 69 3.38 -4.98 19.44
N LYS A 70 2.04 -4.91 19.42
CA LYS A 70 1.24 -5.46 18.31
C LYS A 70 1.50 -4.72 17.00
N LEU A 71 1.56 -3.40 17.03
CA LEU A 71 1.84 -2.59 15.83
C LEU A 71 3.20 -2.91 15.22
N ALA A 72 4.22 -3.15 16.06
CA ALA A 72 5.55 -3.53 15.59
C ALA A 72 5.58 -4.85 14.80
N GLN A 73 4.56 -5.71 14.94
CA GLN A 73 4.42 -6.96 14.19
C GLN A 73 3.74 -6.77 12.83
N ILE A 74 3.10 -5.61 12.60
CA ILE A 74 2.39 -5.33 11.35
C ILE A 74 3.38 -4.87 10.28
N SER A 75 3.35 -5.52 9.12
CA SER A 75 4.21 -5.15 8.00
C SER A 75 3.60 -3.98 7.22
N PRO A 76 4.34 -2.90 6.94
CA PRO A 76 3.87 -1.83 6.05
C PRO A 76 3.72 -2.30 4.59
N VAL A 77 4.19 -3.51 4.26
CA VAL A 77 4.05 -4.13 2.94
C VAL A 77 2.74 -4.93 2.81
N ALA A 78 1.98 -5.10 3.90
CA ALA A 78 0.68 -5.76 3.85
C ALA A 78 -0.26 -5.03 2.87
N TRP A 79 -1.00 -5.77 2.06
CA TRP A 79 -1.83 -5.19 1.00
C TRP A 79 -3.15 -5.92 0.81
N GLN A 80 -3.40 -6.98 1.58
CA GLN A 80 -4.63 -7.76 1.53
C GLN A 80 -5.87 -6.92 1.87
N HIS A 81 -5.70 -5.79 2.57
CA HIS A 81 -6.75 -4.81 2.86
C HIS A 81 -6.98 -3.78 1.75
N ILE A 82 -6.17 -3.81 0.68
CA ILE A 82 -6.26 -2.87 -0.43
C ILE A 82 -6.93 -3.57 -1.61
N ASN A 83 -8.07 -3.03 -2.05
CA ASN A 83 -8.69 -3.48 -3.29
C ASN A 83 -7.87 -2.92 -4.47
N LEU A 84 -7.16 -3.79 -5.20
CA LEU A 84 -6.40 -3.46 -6.43
C LEU A 84 -7.21 -3.67 -7.72
N TYR A 85 -8.28 -4.48 -7.67
CA TYR A 85 -9.11 -4.84 -8.82
C TYR A 85 -10.38 -3.97 -8.92
N GLY A 86 -10.38 -2.84 -8.23
CA GLY A 86 -11.51 -1.91 -8.22
C GLY A 86 -11.67 -1.17 -9.53
N ARG A 87 -12.82 -0.52 -9.69
CA ARG A 87 -13.03 0.49 -10.73
C ARG A 87 -12.69 1.86 -10.16
N TYR A 88 -11.67 2.52 -10.72
CA TYR A 88 -11.23 3.85 -10.30
C TYR A 88 -11.63 4.89 -11.35
N GLU A 89 -12.20 6.00 -10.89
CA GLU A 89 -12.47 7.18 -11.71
C GLU A 89 -11.53 8.31 -11.32
N PHE A 90 -10.69 8.74 -12.26
CA PHE A 90 -9.72 9.83 -12.06
C PHE A 90 -10.27 11.20 -12.50
N THR A 91 -11.47 11.25 -13.07
CA THR A 91 -12.11 12.46 -13.59
C THR A 91 -12.84 13.27 -12.51
N ARG A 92 -13.01 12.71 -11.32
CA ARG A 92 -13.65 13.37 -10.18
C ARG A 92 -12.58 13.79 -9.18
N THR A 93 -12.67 15.02 -8.70
CA THR A 93 -11.87 15.47 -7.55
C THR A 93 -12.26 14.61 -6.35
N SER A 94 -11.31 13.82 -5.85
CA SER A 94 -11.48 13.10 -4.58
C SER A 94 -11.27 14.07 -3.43
N ALA A 95 -12.02 13.88 -2.34
CA ALA A 95 -11.67 14.50 -1.08
C ALA A 95 -10.25 14.03 -0.65
N PRO A 96 -9.47 14.90 0.03
CA PRO A 96 -8.20 14.49 0.60
C PRO A 96 -8.39 13.34 1.58
N ILE A 97 -7.40 12.44 1.64
CA ILE A 97 -7.40 11.34 2.61
C ILE A 97 -7.12 11.94 3.99
N ASP A 98 -8.10 11.83 4.89
CA ASP A 98 -7.93 12.15 6.30
C ASP A 98 -7.45 10.90 7.04
N VAL A 99 -6.16 10.88 7.38
CA VAL A 99 -5.54 9.74 8.07
C VAL A 99 -6.04 9.63 9.51
N ASP A 100 -6.33 10.75 10.17
CA ASP A 100 -6.75 10.75 11.57
C ASP A 100 -8.15 10.11 11.68
N THR A 101 -9.06 10.44 10.76
CA THR A 101 -10.37 9.78 10.66
C THR A 101 -10.27 8.26 10.39
N ILE A 102 -9.25 7.81 9.65
CA ILE A 102 -9.05 6.37 9.36
C ILE A 102 -8.59 5.62 10.61
N VAL A 103 -7.76 6.26 11.42
CA VAL A 103 -7.13 5.67 12.61
C VAL A 103 -8.10 5.58 13.80
N GLU A 104 -9.11 6.45 13.86
CA GLU A 104 -10.14 6.46 14.90
C GLU A 104 -11.24 5.38 14.76
N ARG A 105 -11.26 4.63 13.66
CA ARG A 105 -12.28 3.60 13.36
C ARG A 105 -11.91 2.21 13.85
#